data_AF-H2YZA8-F1
#
_entry.id   AF-H2YZA8-F1
#
_cell.length_a   1.000
_cell.length_b   1.000
_cell.length_c   1.000
_cell.angle_alpha   90.00
_cell.angle_beta   90.00
_cell.angle_gamma   90.00
#
_symmetry.space_group_name_H-M   'P 1'
#
loop_
_entity.id
_entity.type
_entity.pdbx_description
1 polymer ?
#
loop_
_entity_poly.entity_id
_entity_poly.type
_entity_poly.pdbx_seq_one_letter_code
_entity_poly.pdbx_strand_id
1 'polypeptide(L)'
;MLPTTFFAVILAGWSIFHLLHNFVISNDYLGPIVDRFLEKNNIFITPLQIRYFSRKFNRFLAHFGRWRHLKGWFDAGILFGAIAMLGSTILLFHTLVRSVIDLNIFFVQPSAPSTPVLTVIVPGVNLPINDIWYLLASILLSGILHEMGHAVAAT
;
A
#
# COMPACT_ATOMS: atom_id res chain seq x y z
N MET A 1 -14.29 21.11 -11.79
CA MET A 1 -13.02 21.56 -12.43
C MET A 1 -11.82 21.56 -11.48
N LEU A 2 -12.02 21.49 -10.15
CA LEU A 2 -10.96 21.34 -9.13
C LEU A 2 -10.08 20.04 -9.20
N PRO A 3 -10.57 18.87 -9.66
CA PRO A 3 -9.77 17.65 -9.59
C PRO A 3 -8.56 17.69 -10.54
N THR A 4 -8.75 18.15 -11.78
CA THR A 4 -7.72 18.13 -12.82
C THR A 4 -6.57 19.08 -12.50
N THR A 5 -6.86 20.27 -11.96
CA THR A 5 -5.85 21.23 -11.51
C THR A 5 -5.08 20.70 -10.30
N PHE A 6 -5.75 20.02 -9.37
CA PHE A 6 -5.10 19.42 -8.19
C PHE A 6 -4.12 18.30 -8.60
N PHE A 7 -4.55 17.38 -9.47
CA PHE A 7 -3.67 16.34 -10.01
C PHE A 7 -2.51 16.93 -10.81
N ALA A 8 -2.75 17.96 -11.61
CA ALA A 8 -1.70 18.64 -12.37
C ALA A 8 -0.63 19.26 -11.46
N VAL A 9 -1.04 19.90 -10.35
CA VAL A 9 -0.10 20.48 -9.37
C VAL A 9 0.71 19.40 -8.67
N ILE A 10 0.09 18.27 -8.27
CA ILE A 10 0.81 17.15 -7.65
C ILE A 10 1.81 16.55 -8.62
N LEU A 11 1.41 16.28 -9.86
CA LEU A 11 2.28 15.71 -10.88
C LEU A 11 3.43 16.65 -11.25
N ALA A 12 3.15 17.95 -11.39
CA ALA A 12 4.17 18.95 -11.67
C ALA A 12 5.15 19.08 -10.49
N GLY A 13 4.66 19.14 -9.26
CA GLY A 13 5.48 19.16 -8.05
C GLY A 13 6.36 17.92 -7.95
N TRP A 14 5.81 16.74 -8.24
CA TRP A 14 6.55 15.49 -8.25
C TRP A 14 7.63 15.44 -9.35
N SER A 15 7.30 15.93 -10.54
CA SER A 15 8.24 16.03 -11.66
C SER A 15 9.41 16.95 -11.33
N ILE A 16 9.14 18.12 -10.73
CA ILE A 16 10.17 19.07 -10.27
C ILE A 16 11.06 18.43 -9.21
N PHE A 17 10.47 17.75 -8.22
CA PHE A 17 11.22 17.04 -7.18
C PHE A 17 12.13 15.97 -7.77
N HIS A 18 11.64 15.18 -8.72
CA HIS A 18 12.42 14.14 -9.39
C HIS A 18 13.57 14.74 -10.23
N LEU A 19 13.33 15.83 -10.96
CA LEU A 19 14.35 16.52 -11.72
C LEU A 19 15.43 17.12 -10.82
N LEU A 20 15.04 17.74 -9.70
CA LEU A 20 15.99 18.26 -8.70
C LEU A 20 16.81 17.15 -8.06
N HIS A 21 16.17 16.04 -7.66
CA HIS A 21 16.85 14.89 -7.09
C HIS A 21 17.89 14.31 -8.05
N ASN A 22 17.50 14.10 -9.32
CA ASN A 22 18.42 13.62 -10.35
C ASN A 22 19.54 14.62 -10.66
N PHE A 23 19.25 15.92 -10.64
CA PHE A 23 20.27 16.96 -10.82
C PHE A 23 21.31 16.96 -9.68
N VAL A 24 20.86 16.81 -8.44
CA VAL A 24 21.73 16.77 -7.26
C VAL A 24 22.62 15.52 -7.27
N ILE A 25 22.06 14.37 -7.64
CA ILE A 25 22.81 13.10 -7.71
C ILE A 25 23.76 13.08 -8.91
N SER A 26 23.38 13.68 -10.04
CA SER A 26 24.21 13.76 -11.25
C SER A 26 25.40 14.72 -11.12
N ASN A 27 25.48 15.51 -10.05
CA ASN A 27 26.57 16.46 -9.84
C ASN A 27 27.74 15.78 -9.10
N ASP A 28 28.91 15.74 -9.74
CA ASP A 28 30.12 15.08 -9.25
C ASP A 28 30.59 15.55 -7.87
N TYR A 29 30.25 16.78 -7.47
CA TYR A 29 30.59 17.32 -6.14
C TYR A 29 29.53 17.03 -5.07
N LEU A 30 28.24 17.14 -5.40
CA LEU A 30 27.15 17.03 -4.42
C LEU A 30 26.69 15.59 -4.20
N GLY A 31 26.68 14.76 -5.23
CA GLY A 31 26.28 13.34 -5.15
C GLY A 31 27.02 12.59 -4.02
N PRO A 32 28.37 12.59 -4.00
CA PRO A 32 29.14 11.89 -2.98
C PRO A 32 28.95 12.44 -1.56
N ILE A 33 28.55 13.70 -1.39
CA ILE A 33 28.29 14.30 -0.08
C ILE A 33 26.92 13.83 0.44
N VAL A 34 25.91 13.84 -0.43
CA VAL A 34 24.56 13.36 -0.13
C VAL A 34 24.59 11.86 0.15
N ASP A 35 25.27 11.07 -0.67
CA ASP A 35 25.40 9.62 -0.46
C ASP A 35 26.07 9.28 0.86
N ARG A 36 27.18 9.95 1.21
CA ARG A 36 27.83 9.78 2.52
C ARG A 36 26.90 10.16 3.68
N PHE A 37 26.08 11.20 3.53
CA PHE A 37 25.10 11.58 4.54
C PHE A 37 23.97 10.54 4.66
N LEU A 38 23.50 10.01 3.54
CA LEU A 38 22.46 9.00 3.46
C LEU A 38 22.91 7.66 4.05
N GLU A 39 24.11 7.20 3.70
CA GLU A 39 24.75 6.01 4.26
C GLU A 39 24.96 6.14 5.77
N LYS A 40 25.47 7.28 6.24
CA LYS A 40 25.66 7.54 7.68
C LYS A 40 24.35 7.41 8.46
N ASN A 41 23.23 7.80 7.86
CA ASN A 41 21.91 7.74 8.48
C ASN A 41 21.14 6.44 8.17
N ASN A 42 21.69 5.50 7.40
CA ASN A 42 21.02 4.29 6.91
C ASN A 42 19.70 4.57 6.15
N ILE A 43 19.66 5.70 5.43
CA ILE A 43 18.54 6.12 4.61
C ILE A 43 18.93 5.89 3.16
N PHE A 44 18.11 5.18 2.39
CA PHE A 44 18.28 5.02 0.95
C PHE A 44 17.13 5.71 0.24
N ILE A 45 17.46 6.64 -0.64
CA ILE A 45 16.47 7.35 -1.45
C ILE A 45 16.51 6.73 -2.84
N THR A 46 15.40 6.14 -3.24
CA THR A 46 15.12 5.69 -4.61
C THR A 46 14.06 6.62 -5.18
N PRO A 47 14.01 6.88 -6.51
CA PRO A 47 12.90 7.64 -7.08
C PRO A 47 11.56 7.06 -6.61
N LEU A 48 10.68 7.92 -6.07
CA LEU A 48 9.37 7.58 -5.46
C LEU A 48 9.41 6.82 -4.12
N GLN A 49 10.58 6.53 -3.55
CA GLN A 49 10.65 5.74 -2.32
C GLN A 49 11.78 6.19 -1.39
N ILE A 50 11.44 6.50 -0.15
CA ILE A 50 12.42 6.69 0.93
C ILE A 50 12.42 5.41 1.77
N ARG A 51 13.57 4.75 1.86
CA ARG A 51 13.78 3.54 2.67
C ARG A 51 14.64 3.89 3.86
N TYR A 52 14.17 3.58 5.07
CA TYR A 52 14.94 3.74 6.30
C TYR A 52 15.11 2.38 6.96
N PHE A 53 16.36 1.96 7.17
CA PHE A 53 16.67 0.68 7.82
C PHE A 53 17.06 0.90 9.27
N SER A 54 16.27 0.35 10.19
CA SER A 54 16.56 0.36 11.63
C SER A 54 16.68 -1.06 12.17
N ARG A 55 17.82 -1.36 12.82
CA ARG A 55 18.05 -2.67 13.45
C ARG A 55 17.50 -2.76 14.87
N LYS A 56 17.01 -1.65 15.44
CA LYS A 56 16.62 -1.56 16.86
C LYS A 56 15.51 -2.56 17.24
N PHE A 57 14.57 -2.80 16.33
CA PHE A 57 13.44 -3.70 16.57
C PHE A 57 13.75 -5.18 16.34
N ASN A 58 14.88 -5.52 15.71
CA ASN A 58 15.18 -6.91 15.33
C ASN A 58 15.29 -7.82 16.56
N ARG A 59 15.91 -7.35 17.64
CA ARG A 59 16.04 -8.12 18.90
C ARG A 59 14.69 -8.32 19.60
N PHE A 60 13.83 -7.30 19.57
CA PHE A 60 12.49 -7.38 20.13
C PHE A 60 11.63 -8.40 19.35
N LEU A 61 11.63 -8.29 18.01
CA LEU A 61 10.89 -9.20 17.14
C LEU A 61 11.41 -10.64 17.24
N ALA A 62 12.72 -10.84 17.30
CA ALA A 62 13.30 -12.18 17.47
C ALA A 62 12.96 -12.81 18.83
N HIS A 63 12.86 -12.00 19.90
CA HIS A 63 12.40 -12.52 21.19
C HIS A 63 10.91 -12.88 21.15
N PHE A 64 10.10 -12.01 20.55
CA PHE A 64 8.65 -12.18 20.42
C PHE A 64 8.28 -13.37 19.54
N GLY A 65 8.98 -13.60 18.43
CA GLY A 65 8.74 -14.71 17.50
C GLY A 65 9.05 -16.11 18.06
N ARG A 66 9.90 -16.21 19.10
CA ARG A 66 10.21 -17.50 19.75
C ARG A 66 9.06 -18.06 20.60
N TRP A 67 7.96 -17.34 20.74
CA TRP A 67 6.78 -17.84 21.44
C TRP A 67 6.06 -18.91 20.62
N ARG A 68 6.07 -20.15 21.13
CA ARG A 68 5.50 -21.34 20.44
C ARG A 68 4.05 -21.16 20.01
N HIS A 69 3.24 -20.46 20.81
CA HIS A 69 1.83 -20.21 20.49
C HIS A 69 1.66 -19.23 19.33
N LEU A 70 2.56 -18.26 19.16
CA LEU A 70 2.54 -17.34 18.03
C LEU A 70 2.79 -18.07 16.72
N LYS A 71 3.72 -19.02 16.70
CA LYS A 71 4.02 -19.79 15.49
C LYS A 71 2.80 -20.59 15.02
N GLY A 72 2.15 -21.32 15.93
CA GLY A 72 0.93 -22.07 15.60
C GLY A 72 -0.24 -21.16 15.17
N TRP A 73 -0.42 -20.02 15.82
CA TRP A 73 -1.43 -19.03 15.42
C TRP A 73 -1.12 -18.42 14.05
N PHE A 74 0.14 -18.13 13.77
CA PHE A 74 0.59 -17.58 12.50
C PHE A 74 0.43 -18.58 11.35
N ASP A 75 0.79 -19.85 11.54
CA ASP A 75 0.61 -20.91 10.54
C ASP A 75 -0.88 -21.11 10.20
N ALA A 76 -1.75 -21.10 11.22
CA ALA A 76 -3.20 -21.13 11.01
C ALA A 76 -3.70 -19.87 10.27
N GLY A 77 -3.15 -18.70 10.60
CA GLY A 77 -3.42 -17.43 9.94
C GLY A 77 -3.01 -17.43 8.46
N ILE A 78 -1.87 -18.04 8.10
CA ILE A 78 -1.45 -18.21 6.71
C ILE A 78 -2.45 -19.06 5.94
N LEU A 79 -2.84 -20.21 6.49
CA LEU A 79 -3.80 -21.10 5.82
C LEU A 79 -5.14 -20.42 5.62
N PHE A 80 -5.66 -19.76 6.65
CA PHE A 80 -6.89 -18.99 6.58
C PHE A 80 -6.78 -17.87 5.53
N GLY A 81 -5.69 -17.10 5.56
CA GLY A 81 -5.43 -16.01 4.62
C GLY A 81 -5.36 -16.49 3.18
N ALA A 82 -4.71 -17.63 2.91
CA ALA A 82 -4.62 -18.22 1.58
C ALA A 82 -6.01 -18.63 1.04
N ILE A 83 -6.82 -19.29 1.86
CA ILE A 83 -8.20 -19.65 1.50
C ILE A 83 -9.05 -18.39 1.25
N ALA A 84 -8.95 -17.40 2.14
CA ALA A 84 -9.67 -16.15 2.02
C ALA A 84 -9.26 -15.34 0.77
N MET A 85 -7.98 -15.32 0.41
CA MET A 85 -7.48 -14.67 -0.81
C MET A 85 -8.05 -15.32 -2.07
N LEU A 86 -8.11 -16.65 -2.12
CA LEU A 86 -8.75 -17.36 -3.22
C LEU A 86 -10.24 -17.02 -3.31
N GLY A 87 -10.96 -17.07 -2.19
CA GLY A 87 -12.37 -16.70 -2.13
C GLY A 87 -12.63 -15.25 -2.57
N SER A 88 -11.81 -14.31 -2.07
CA SER A 88 -11.87 -12.90 -2.44
C SER A 88 -11.64 -12.68 -3.93
N THR A 89 -10.65 -13.36 -4.51
CA THR A 89 -10.34 -13.26 -5.95
C THR A 89 -11.52 -13.71 -6.81
N ILE A 90 -12.17 -14.82 -6.43
CA ILE A 90 -13.38 -15.31 -7.13
C ILE A 90 -14.53 -14.29 -7.01
N LEU A 91 -14.75 -13.73 -5.82
CA LEU A 91 -15.80 -12.71 -5.60
C LEU A 91 -15.54 -11.42 -6.38
N LEU A 92 -14.29 -10.95 -6.42
CA LEU A 92 -13.87 -9.79 -7.20
C LEU A 92 -14.07 -10.03 -8.69
N PHE A 93 -13.68 -11.21 -9.19
CA PHE A 93 -13.89 -11.58 -10.59
C PHE A 93 -15.38 -11.61 -10.95
N HIS A 94 -16.22 -12.22 -10.11
CA HIS A 94 -17.66 -12.24 -10.32
C HIS A 94 -18.27 -10.82 -10.30
N THR A 95 -17.80 -9.95 -9.40
CA THR A 95 -18.23 -8.54 -9.33
C THR A 95 -17.79 -7.76 -10.57
N LEU A 96 -16.59 -8.02 -11.08
CA LEU A 96 -16.08 -7.43 -12.33
C LEU A 96 -16.95 -7.85 -13.52
N VAL A 97 -17.25 -9.14 -13.66
CA VAL A 97 -18.10 -9.66 -14.75
C VAL A 97 -19.49 -9.01 -14.70
N ARG A 98 -20.12 -8.93 -13.53
CA ARG A 98 -21.40 -8.22 -13.38
C ARG A 98 -21.31 -6.75 -13.78
N SER A 99 -20.27 -6.05 -13.33
CA SER A 99 -20.06 -4.65 -13.68
C SER A 99 -19.89 -4.43 -15.18
N VAL A 100 -19.19 -5.33 -15.88
CA VAL A 100 -19.02 -5.29 -17.34
C VAL A 100 -20.33 -5.60 -18.08
N ILE A 101 -21.11 -6.58 -17.61
CA ILE A 101 -22.42 -6.90 -18.17
C ILE A 101 -23.37 -5.70 -17.99
N ASP A 102 -23.45 -5.14 -16.79
CA ASP A 102 -24.28 -3.96 -16.51
C ASP A 102 -23.85 -2.78 -17.38
N LEU A 103 -22.54 -2.54 -17.56
CA LEU A 103 -21.99 -1.54 -18.49
C LEU A 103 -22.44 -1.77 -19.94
N ASN A 104 -22.48 -3.02 -20.41
CA ASN A 104 -22.93 -3.38 -21.76
C ASN A 104 -24.46 -3.25 -21.90
N ILE A 105 -25.21 -3.42 -20.81
CA ILE A 105 -26.67 -3.25 -20.74
C ILE A 105 -27.07 -1.77 -20.61
N PHE A 106 -26.20 -0.78 -20.41
CA PHE A 106 -26.63 0.64 -20.49
C PHE A 106 -27.23 1.02 -21.86
N PHE A 107 -27.07 0.19 -22.90
CA PHE A 107 -27.76 0.31 -24.19
C PHE A 107 -29.17 -0.33 -24.23
N VAL A 108 -29.61 -1.03 -23.17
CA VAL A 108 -30.93 -1.66 -23.00
C VAL A 108 -31.39 -1.54 -21.53
N GLN A 109 -32.44 -0.77 -21.29
CA GLN A 109 -32.99 -0.45 -19.96
C GLN A 109 -32.94 -1.62 -18.93
N PRO A 110 -32.23 -1.48 -17.78
CA PRO A 110 -32.02 -2.60 -16.86
C PRO A 110 -33.22 -2.84 -15.93
N SER A 111 -33.60 -4.10 -15.81
CA SER A 111 -34.59 -4.62 -14.86
C SER A 111 -33.92 -4.90 -13.51
N ALA A 112 -34.07 -3.98 -12.56
CA ALA A 112 -33.62 -4.03 -11.16
C ALA A 112 -32.14 -3.65 -10.86
N PRO A 113 -31.88 -2.88 -9.78
CA PRO A 113 -30.53 -2.49 -9.37
C PRO A 113 -29.77 -3.68 -8.78
N SER A 114 -28.68 -4.07 -9.43
CA SER A 114 -27.69 -5.02 -8.93
C SER A 114 -26.87 -4.37 -7.82
N THR A 115 -27.19 -4.64 -6.55
CA THR A 115 -26.34 -4.20 -5.43
C THR A 115 -24.99 -4.93 -5.49
N PRO A 116 -23.86 -4.24 -5.60
CA PRO A 116 -22.55 -4.89 -5.63
C PRO A 116 -22.30 -5.63 -4.30
N VAL A 117 -21.87 -6.88 -4.39
CA VAL A 117 -21.56 -7.74 -3.22
C VAL A 117 -20.29 -7.27 -2.51
N LEU A 118 -19.35 -6.68 -3.25
CA LEU A 118 -18.12 -6.11 -2.71
C LEU A 118 -17.89 -4.72 -3.31
N THR A 119 -17.81 -3.69 -2.48
CA THR A 119 -17.54 -2.31 -2.92
C THR A 119 -16.09 -1.95 -2.68
N VAL A 120 -15.38 -1.55 -3.75
CA VAL A 120 -14.00 -1.05 -3.65
C VAL A 120 -13.99 0.30 -2.94
N ILE A 121 -13.17 0.46 -1.90
CA ILE A 121 -13.02 1.74 -1.21
C ILE A 121 -12.24 2.70 -2.11
N VAL A 122 -12.88 3.80 -2.50
CA VAL A 122 -12.35 4.88 -3.30
C VAL A 122 -12.56 6.18 -2.51
N PRO A 123 -11.47 6.78 -1.98
CA PRO A 123 -11.53 8.04 -1.25
C PRO A 123 -12.23 9.13 -2.06
N GLY A 124 -13.20 9.82 -1.46
CA GLY A 124 -13.96 10.88 -2.10
C GLY A 124 -15.10 10.43 -3.03
N VAL A 125 -15.28 9.11 -3.24
CA VAL A 125 -16.43 8.56 -3.97
C VAL A 125 -17.37 7.81 -3.03
N ASN A 126 -16.88 6.77 -2.35
CA ASN A 126 -17.67 6.00 -1.38
C ASN A 126 -17.12 6.08 0.06
N LEU A 127 -16.01 6.79 0.26
CA LEU A 127 -15.49 7.14 1.59
C LEU A 127 -15.39 8.67 1.72
N PRO A 128 -16.06 9.29 2.72
CA PRO A 128 -15.92 10.71 3.00
C PRO A 128 -14.47 11.12 3.25
N ILE A 129 -14.08 12.33 2.83
CA ILE A 129 -12.71 12.84 2.96
C ILE A 129 -12.26 12.91 4.43
N ASN A 130 -13.18 13.21 5.33
CA ASN A 130 -12.90 13.27 6.77
C ASN A 130 -12.48 11.91 7.34
N ASP A 131 -12.85 10.81 6.69
CA ASP A 131 -12.56 9.44 7.16
C ASP A 131 -11.25 8.88 6.59
N ILE A 132 -10.57 9.63 5.71
CA ILE A 132 -9.28 9.23 5.11
C ILE A 132 -8.23 8.97 6.18
N TRP A 133 -8.27 9.67 7.32
CA TRP A 133 -7.33 9.43 8.40
C TRP A 133 -7.51 8.04 9.05
N TYR A 134 -8.75 7.55 9.16
CA TYR A 134 -9.00 6.18 9.63
C TYR A 134 -8.49 5.15 8.64
N LEU A 135 -8.67 5.39 7.33
CA LEU A 135 -8.10 4.53 6.28
C LEU A 135 -6.57 4.50 6.36
N LEU A 136 -5.91 5.66 6.44
CA LEU A 136 -4.46 5.79 6.58
C LEU A 136 -3.93 5.08 7.83
N ALA A 137 -4.56 5.31 8.98
CA ALA A 137 -4.19 4.65 10.23
C ALA A 137 -4.35 3.14 10.14
N SER A 138 -5.42 2.66 9.49
CA SER A 138 -5.69 1.23 9.33
C SER A 138 -4.68 0.57 8.38
N ILE A 139 -4.34 1.20 7.26
CA ILE A 139 -3.33 0.70 6.32
C ILE A 139 -1.95 0.69 6.99
N LEU A 140 -1.60 1.73 7.74
CA LEU A 140 -0.34 1.81 8.46
C LEU A 140 -0.24 0.70 9.53
N LEU A 141 -1.29 0.53 10.34
CA LEU A 141 -1.34 -0.51 11.35
C LEU A 141 -1.27 -1.91 10.72
N SER A 142 -2.04 -2.14 9.66
CA SER A 142 -2.02 -3.40 8.91
C SER A 142 -0.65 -3.69 8.31
N GLY A 143 0.01 -2.70 7.72
CA GLY A 143 1.35 -2.81 7.17
C GLY A 143 2.39 -3.17 8.24
N ILE A 144 2.35 -2.51 9.40
CA ILE A 144 3.23 -2.86 10.52
C ILE A 144 3.03 -4.31 10.94
N LEU A 145 1.78 -4.75 11.13
CA LEU A 145 1.47 -6.12 11.52
C LEU A 145 1.86 -7.14 10.44
N HIS A 146 1.71 -6.80 9.16
CA HIS A 146 2.11 -7.63 8.03
C HIS A 146 3.63 -7.90 8.03
N GLU A 147 4.43 -6.83 8.14
CA GLU A 147 5.88 -6.94 8.22
C GLU A 147 6.36 -7.65 9.50
N MET A 148 5.67 -7.42 10.62
CA MET A 148 5.92 -8.18 11.85
C MET A 148 5.65 -9.66 11.66
N GLY A 149 4.60 -10.04 10.92
CA GLY A 149 4.32 -11.42 10.56
C GLY A 149 5.47 -12.06 9.80
N HIS A 150 6.02 -11.36 8.80
CA HIS A 150 7.22 -11.81 8.09
C HIS A 150 8.43 -11.99 9.01
N ALA A 151 8.65 -11.05 9.95
CA ALA A 151 9.74 -11.16 10.91
C ALA A 151 9.61 -12.37 11.84
N VAL A 152 8.39 -12.72 12.26
CA VAL A 152 8.10 -13.92 13.07
C VAL A 152 8.26 -15.20 12.25
N ALA A 153 7.85 -15.20 10.98
CA ALA A 153 8.03 -16.34 10.07
C ALA A 153 9.52 -16.66 9.82
N ALA A 154 10.37 -15.64 9.86
CA ALA A 154 11.81 -15.74 9.62
C ALA A 154 12.61 -16.22 10.85
N THR A 155 11.98 -16.42 12.01
CA THR A 155 12.61 -16.94 13.25
C THR A 155 12.41 -18.43 13.47
#